data_AF-A0A1B0G0S9-F1
#
_entry.id   AF-A0A1B0G0S9-F1
#
_cell.length_a   1.000
_cell.length_b   1.000
_cell.length_c   1.000
_cell.angle_alpha   90.00
_cell.angle_beta   90.00
_cell.angle_gamma   90.00
#
_symmetry.space_group_name_H-M   'P 1'
#
loop_
_entity.id
_entity.type
_entity.pdbx_description
1 polymer ?
#
loop_
_entity_poly.entity_id
_entity_poly.type
_entity_poly.pdbx_seq_one_letter_code
_entity_poly.pdbx_strand_id
1 'polypeptide(L)'
;MLRQDDFDFNAGKVIGEDVVQCNNVGSSRTPRGHQVPAAFLIQATGLNKHGLDSPKPLKYTHLDIAASAGELPALPTAAPIIALTKAHLN
;
A
#
# COMPACT_ATOMS: atom_id res chain seq x y z
N MET A 1 -7.40 -6.60 2.50
CA MET A 1 -6.46 -7.65 2.09
C MET A 1 -6.15 -7.49 0.61
N LEU A 2 -4.86 -7.60 0.25
CA LEU A 2 -4.37 -7.54 -1.12
C LEU A 2 -4.74 -8.80 -1.91
N ARG A 3 -4.94 -8.65 -3.21
CA ARG A 3 -5.30 -9.70 -4.17
C ARG A 3 -4.42 -9.57 -5.41
N GLN A 4 -4.34 -10.65 -6.20
CA GLN A 4 -3.54 -10.66 -7.43
C GLN A 4 -3.94 -9.51 -8.39
N ASP A 5 -5.24 -9.23 -8.52
CA ASP A 5 -5.76 -8.13 -9.34
C ASP A 5 -5.20 -6.74 -8.95
N ASP A 6 -4.82 -6.54 -7.67
CA ASP A 6 -4.19 -5.27 -7.25
C ASP A 6 -2.81 -5.11 -7.87
N PHE A 7 -2.05 -6.21 -7.98
CA PHE A 7 -0.73 -6.24 -8.60
C PHE A 7 -0.82 -6.18 -10.13
N ASP A 8 -1.81 -6.85 -10.71
CA ASP A 8 -2.04 -6.84 -12.16
C ASP A 8 -2.47 -5.45 -12.65
N PHE A 9 -3.19 -4.70 -11.81
CA PHE A 9 -3.50 -3.30 -12.08
C PHE A 9 -2.22 -2.49 -12.34
N ASN A 10 -1.16 -2.72 -11.57
CA ASN A 10 0.11 -2.02 -11.67
C ASN A 10 1.05 -2.54 -12.77
N ALA A 11 0.67 -3.55 -13.56
CA ALA A 11 1.49 -4.00 -14.69
C ALA A 11 1.67 -2.86 -15.73
N GLY A 12 2.85 -2.76 -16.34
CA GLY A 12 3.13 -1.82 -17.43
C GLY A 12 2.08 -1.90 -18.54
N LYS A 13 1.69 -0.74 -19.08
CA LYS A 13 0.62 -0.63 -20.10
C LYS A 13 1.18 -0.38 -21.49
N VAL A 14 2.38 0.18 -21.58
CA VAL A 14 3.09 0.42 -22.84
C VAL A 14 4.54 -0.07 -22.80
N ILE A 15 5.19 -0.11 -23.97
CA ILE A 15 6.59 -0.50 -24.10
C ILE A 15 7.48 0.46 -23.30
N GLY A 16 8.34 -0.11 -22.46
CA GLY A 16 9.27 0.65 -21.62
C GLY A 16 8.77 0.91 -20.18
N GLU A 17 7.55 0.50 -19.86
CA GLU A 17 7.05 0.53 -18.48
C GLU A 17 7.23 -0.82 -17.79
N ASP A 18 7.89 -0.84 -16.63
CA ASP A 18 7.93 -2.03 -15.77
C ASP A 18 6.65 -2.15 -14.94
N VAL A 19 6.21 -1.03 -14.34
CA VAL A 19 5.00 -0.92 -13.52
C VAL A 19 4.39 0.48 -13.65
N VAL A 20 3.08 0.60 -13.43
CA VAL A 20 2.36 1.88 -13.33
C VAL A 20 1.90 2.13 -11.89
N GLN A 21 2.00 3.37 -11.42
CA GLN A 21 1.68 3.74 -10.04
C GLN A 21 0.18 3.90 -9.75
N CYS A 22 -0.58 4.41 -10.72
CA CYS A 22 -2.01 4.68 -10.58
C CYS A 22 -2.66 4.89 -11.96
N ASN A 23 -3.98 5.04 -11.98
CA ASN A 23 -4.72 5.59 -13.12
C ASN A 23 -5.06 7.07 -12.88
N ASN A 24 -5.78 7.68 -13.84
CA ASN A 24 -6.14 9.11 -13.80
C ASN A 24 -7.48 9.41 -13.11
N VAL A 25 -8.04 8.47 -12.34
CA VAL A 25 -9.29 8.69 -11.61
C VAL A 25 -9.06 8.57 -10.10
N GLY A 26 -9.84 9.29 -9.31
CA GLY A 26 -9.73 9.23 -7.86
C GLY A 26 -10.00 7.82 -7.31
N SER A 27 -9.41 7.49 -6.16
CA SER A 27 -9.47 6.16 -5.55
C SER A 27 -10.89 5.64 -5.32
N SER A 28 -11.87 6.53 -5.10
CA SER A 28 -13.30 6.20 -4.95
C SER A 28 -13.96 5.72 -6.25
N ARG A 29 -13.40 6.05 -7.41
CA ARG A 29 -13.86 5.62 -8.74
C ARG A 29 -12.98 4.55 -9.37
N THR A 30 -11.90 4.16 -8.70
CA THR A 30 -11.05 3.04 -9.09
C THR A 30 -11.49 1.80 -8.32
N PRO A 31 -11.88 0.70 -8.99
CA PRO A 31 -12.06 -0.57 -8.30
C PRO A 31 -10.82 -0.90 -7.49
N ARG A 32 -11.00 -1.10 -6.17
CA ARG A 32 -9.89 -1.38 -5.24
C ARG A 32 -8.82 -0.28 -5.17
N GLY A 33 -9.19 0.98 -5.43
CA GLY A 33 -8.27 2.12 -5.50
C GLY A 33 -7.45 2.41 -4.24
N HIS A 34 -7.84 1.89 -3.08
CA HIS A 34 -7.03 1.99 -1.84
C HIS A 34 -6.06 0.82 -1.65
N GLN A 35 -6.25 -0.29 -2.37
CA GLN A 35 -5.39 -1.47 -2.26
C GLN A 35 -4.26 -1.43 -3.28
N VAL A 36 -4.54 -0.94 -4.50
CA VAL A 36 -3.57 -0.78 -5.58
C VAL A 36 -2.28 -0.04 -5.14
N PRO A 37 -2.32 1.08 -4.39
CA PRO A 37 -1.09 1.75 -3.96
C PRO A 37 -0.17 0.86 -3.11
N ALA A 38 -0.74 0.02 -2.25
CA ALA A 38 0.04 -0.91 -1.45
C ALA A 38 0.66 -2.03 -2.32
N ALA A 39 -0.08 -2.54 -3.32
CA ALA A 39 0.46 -3.51 -4.28
C ALA A 39 1.60 -2.93 -5.11
N PHE A 40 1.46 -1.69 -5.58
CA PHE A 40 2.51 -0.95 -6.27
C PHE A 40 3.79 -0.85 -5.43
N LEU A 41 3.69 -0.42 -4.17
CA LEU A 41 4.85 -0.31 -3.28
C LEU A 41 5.55 -1.66 -3.10
N ILE A 42 4.78 -2.74 -2.98
CA ILE A 42 5.34 -4.10 -2.83
C ILE A 42 6.07 -4.54 -4.11
N GLN A 43 5.51 -4.27 -5.31
CA GLN A 43 6.15 -4.59 -6.59
C GLN A 43 7.40 -3.74 -6.86
N ALA A 44 7.28 -2.42 -6.73
CA ALA A 44 8.34 -1.46 -7.05
C ALA A 44 9.58 -1.63 -6.16
N THR A 45 9.40 -2.11 -4.93
CA THR A 45 10.49 -2.38 -3.98
C THR A 45 11.00 -3.82 -4.02
N GLY A 46 10.36 -4.70 -4.80
CA GLY A 46 10.70 -6.12 -4.86
C GLY A 46 10.26 -6.94 -3.64
N LEU A 47 9.47 -6.38 -2.73
CA LEU A 47 8.94 -7.08 -1.56
C LEU A 47 8.04 -8.27 -1.93
N ASN A 48 7.48 -8.29 -3.14
CA ASN A 48 6.77 -9.45 -3.68
C ASN A 48 7.64 -10.72 -3.74
N LYS A 49 8.97 -10.60 -3.75
CA LYS A 49 9.92 -11.73 -3.71
C LYS A 49 10.17 -12.26 -2.29
N HIS A 50 9.61 -11.61 -1.27
CA HIS A 50 9.85 -11.87 0.15
C HIS A 50 8.59 -12.37 0.89
N GLY A 51 7.66 -13.00 0.15
CA GLY A 51 6.46 -13.63 0.71
C GLY A 51 6.76 -14.81 1.64
N LEU A 52 5.71 -15.41 2.22
CA LEU A 52 5.81 -16.49 3.21
C LEU A 52 6.63 -17.70 2.72
N ASP A 53 6.51 -18.04 1.44
CA ASP A 53 7.19 -19.18 0.82
C ASP A 53 8.57 -18.81 0.22
N SER A 54 9.05 -17.57 0.42
CA SER A 54 10.35 -17.14 -0.09
C SER A 54 11.51 -17.70 0.75
N PRO A 55 12.72 -17.85 0.19
CA PRO A 55 13.92 -18.23 0.94
C PRO A 55 14.32 -17.22 2.04
N LYS A 56 13.84 -15.97 1.93
CA LYS A 56 14.14 -14.87 2.86
C LYS A 56 12.85 -14.06 3.13
N PRO A 57 11.89 -14.60 3.90
CA PRO A 57 10.61 -13.94 4.11
C PRO A 57 10.78 -12.65 4.93
N LEU A 58 10.07 -11.60 4.54
CA LEU A 58 10.05 -10.32 5.26
C LEU A 58 8.63 -10.01 5.77
N LYS A 59 8.54 -9.67 7.05
CA LYS A 59 7.29 -9.18 7.63
C LYS A 59 7.11 -7.73 7.22
N TYR A 60 6.12 -7.49 6.35
CA TYR A 60 5.80 -6.15 5.84
C TYR A 60 4.30 -5.87 5.97
N THR A 61 3.97 -4.67 6.41
CA THR A 61 2.61 -4.15 6.46
C THR A 61 2.61 -2.70 5.98
N HIS A 62 1.76 -2.40 5.00
CA HIS A 62 1.44 -1.02 4.63
C HIS A 62 0.23 -0.53 5.44
N LEU A 63 0.31 0.68 5.98
CA LEU A 63 -0.79 1.35 6.68
C LEU A 63 -1.16 2.61 5.89
N ASP A 64 -2.31 2.57 5.21
CA ASP A 64 -2.91 3.77 4.62
C ASP A 64 -3.61 4.56 5.73
N ILE A 65 -3.05 5.72 6.07
CA ILE A 65 -3.52 6.57 7.16
C ILE A 65 -4.22 7.83 6.65
N ALA A 66 -4.49 7.96 5.35
CA ALA A 66 -4.97 9.21 4.76
C ALA A 66 -6.22 9.74 5.47
N ALA A 67 -7.21 8.87 5.69
CA ALA A 67 -8.43 9.24 6.42
C ALA A 67 -8.20 9.37 7.93
N SER A 68 -7.37 8.50 8.52
CA SER A 68 -7.19 8.49 9.97
C SER A 68 -6.32 9.64 10.46
N ALA A 69 -5.45 10.21 9.63
CA ALA A 69 -4.50 11.26 10.02
C ALA A 69 -5.18 12.57 10.44
N GLY A 70 -6.44 12.78 10.06
CA GLY A 70 -7.20 14.01 10.29
C GLY A 70 -7.35 14.85 9.02
N GLU A 71 -8.15 15.90 9.11
CA GLU A 71 -8.43 16.80 7.98
C GLU A 71 -7.97 18.22 8.30
N LEU A 72 -7.41 18.91 7.30
CA LEU A 72 -7.05 20.32 7.44
C LEU A 72 -8.31 21.19 7.53
N PRO A 73 -8.33 22.22 8.40
CA PRO A 73 -7.22 22.74 9.22
C PRO A 73 -7.17 22.19 10.65
N ALA A 74 -7.91 21.13 10.97
CA ALA A 74 -7.91 20.58 12.32
C ALA A 74 -6.54 19.98 12.68
N LEU A 75 -6.28 19.86 13.98
CA LEU A 75 -5.08 19.19 14.46
C LEU A 75 -5.09 17.71 14.03
N PRO A 76 -3.93 17.15 13.67
CA PRO A 76 -3.83 15.74 13.30
C PRO A 76 -4.19 14.84 14.48
N THR A 77 -4.77 13.68 14.19
CA THR A 77 -5.25 12.74 15.21
C THR A 77 -4.13 11.92 15.86
N ALA A 78 -2.94 11.91 15.25
CA ALA A 78 -1.82 11.04 15.58
C ALA A 78 -2.11 9.53 15.44
N ALA A 79 -3.20 9.12 14.79
CA ALA A 79 -3.42 7.71 14.47
C ALA A 79 -2.38 7.22 13.45
N PRO A 80 -1.77 6.02 13.61
CA PRO A 80 -2.03 4.99 14.62
C PRO A 80 -0.94 4.88 15.71
N ILE A 81 -0.36 5.98 16.20
CA ILE A 81 0.78 5.94 17.15
C ILE A 81 0.50 5.05 18.36
N ILE A 82 -0.63 5.23 19.06
CA ILE A 82 -0.94 4.45 20.27
C ILE A 82 -1.06 2.94 19.97
N ALA A 83 -1.64 2.57 18.83
CA ALA A 83 -1.75 1.18 18.43
C ALA A 83 -0.37 0.56 18.14
N LEU A 84 0.51 1.29 17.45
CA LEU A 84 1.88 0.83 17.17
C LEU A 84 2.75 0.79 18.43
N THR A 85 2.62 1.77 19.33
CA THR A 85 3.25 1.74 20.65
C THR A 85 2.84 0.49 21.40
N LYS A 86 1.54 0.17 21.50
CA LYS A 86 1.07 -1.04 22.19
C LYS A 86 1.58 -2.33 21.53
N ALA A 87 1.76 -2.34 20.21
CA ALA A 87 2.23 -3.50 19.47
C ALA A 87 3.75 -3.72 19.54
N HIS A 88 4.55 -2.66 19.76
CA HIS A 88 6.01 -2.70 19.58
C HIS A 88 6.82 -2.18 20.77
N LEU A 89 6.20 -1.48 21.70
CA LEU A 89 6.82 -1.00 22.93
C LEU A 89 6.16 -1.71 24.12
N ASN A 90 7.00 -2.28 24.97
CA ASN A 90 6.61 -2.84 26.27
C ASN A 90 6.59 -1.71 27.31
#